data_AF-A0AAQ2DFI1-F1
#
_entry.id   AF-A0AAQ2DFI1-F1
#
_cell.length_a   1.000
_cell.length_b   1.000
_cell.length_c   1.000
_cell.angle_alpha   90.00
_cell.angle_beta   90.00
_cell.angle_gamma   90.00
#
_symmetry.space_group_name_H-M   'P 1'
#
loop_
_entity.id
_entity.type
_entity.pdbx_description
1 polymer ?
#
loop_
_entity_poly.entity_id
_entity_poly.type
_entity_poly.pdbx_seq_one_letter_code
_entity_poly.pdbx_strand_id
1 'polypeptide(L)' 'MSDNWNYKIATADSLTLLLYNQHALGAAIEEITKWLSENGVGSVAVHAMSAMETLDANAQAITNSIMRIRQS' A
#
# COMPACT_ATOMS: atom_id res chain seq x y z
N MET A 1 21.36 22.78 -9.28
CA MET A 1 20.09 23.00 -8.54
C MET A 1 18.90 22.29 -9.18
N SER A 2 18.87 22.11 -10.52
CA SER A 2 17.86 21.33 -11.26
C SER A 2 17.78 19.86 -10.84
N ASP A 3 18.93 19.23 -10.62
CA ASP A 3 19.00 17.77 -10.49
C ASP A 3 18.34 17.28 -9.19
N ASN A 4 18.52 18.04 -8.09
CA ASN A 4 17.88 17.76 -6.81
C ASN A 4 16.35 17.75 -6.92
N TRP A 5 15.78 18.61 -7.76
CA TRP A 5 14.34 18.68 -7.96
C TRP A 5 13.82 17.49 -8.79
N ASN A 6 14.58 17.10 -9.82
CA ASN A 6 14.28 15.91 -10.63
C ASN A 6 14.32 14.62 -9.80
N TYR A 7 15.32 14.47 -8.90
CA TYR A 7 15.39 13.31 -7.99
C TYR A 7 14.21 13.26 -7.02
N LYS A 8 13.78 14.40 -6.48
CA LYS A 8 12.59 14.47 -5.60
C LYS A 8 11.32 14.03 -6.33
N ILE A 9 11.13 14.50 -7.57
CA ILE A 9 9.98 14.09 -8.40
C ILE A 9 10.03 12.59 -8.66
N ALA A 10 11.14 12.08 -9.20
CA ALA A 10 11.28 10.66 -9.50
C ALA A 10 11.05 9.77 -8.26
N THR A 11 11.51 10.23 -7.09
CA THR A 11 11.29 9.52 -5.82
C THR A 11 9.81 9.56 -5.43
N ALA A 12 9.15 10.72 -5.48
CA ALA A 12 7.73 10.86 -5.15
C ALA A 12 6.83 10.05 -6.11
N ASP A 13 7.18 9.99 -7.39
CA ASP A 13 6.45 9.21 -8.39
C ASP A 13 6.61 7.71 -8.15
N SER A 14 7.84 7.25 -7.86
CA SER A 14 8.10 5.86 -7.50
C SER A 14 7.35 5.45 -6.22
N LEU A 15 7.32 6.32 -5.21
CA LEU A 15 6.54 6.10 -4.00
C LEU A 15 5.03 6.08 -4.27
N THR A 16 4.55 6.88 -5.22
CA THR A 16 3.14 6.87 -5.63
C THR A 16 2.76 5.54 -6.27
N LEU A 17 3.62 4.97 -7.12
CA LEU A 17 3.43 3.62 -7.67
C LEU A 17 3.43 2.54 -6.56
N LEU A 18 4.31 2.66 -5.57
CA LEU A 18 4.33 1.75 -4.42
C LEU A 18 3.08 1.87 -3.55
N LEU A 19 2.51 3.07 -3.42
CA LEU A 19 1.23 3.30 -2.74
C LEU A 19 0.10 2.57 -3.47
N TYR A 20 0.03 2.68 -4.80
CA TYR A 20 -0.95 1.93 -5.59
C TYR A 20 -0.80 0.42 -5.41
N ASN A 21 0.44 -0.08 -5.29
CA ASN A 21 0.66 -1.50 -4.99
C ASN A 21 0.11 -1.90 -3.61
N GLN A 22 0.17 -1.04 -2.58
CA GLN A 22 -0.45 -1.37 -1.29
C GLN A 22 -1.96 -1.55 -1.43
N HIS A 23 -2.64 -0.64 -2.14
CA HIS A 23 -4.08 -0.72 -2.36
C HIS A 23 -4.48 -1.92 -3.24
N ALA A 24 -3.73 -2.19 -4.31
CA ALA A 24 -3.99 -3.32 -5.20
C ALA A 24 -3.84 -4.67 -4.47
N LEU A 25 -2.80 -4.82 -3.66
CA LEU A 25 -2.60 -6.01 -2.84
C LEU A 25 -3.68 -6.14 -1.76
N GLY A 26 -4.08 -5.03 -1.13
CA GLY A 26 -5.16 -5.02 -0.13
C GLY A 26 -6.47 -5.53 -0.73
N ALA A 27 -6.87 -4.99 -1.87
CA ALA A 27 -8.07 -5.41 -2.59
C ALA A 27 -8.01 -6.89 -3.02
N ALA A 28 -6.85 -7.37 -3.49
CA ALA A 28 -6.67 -8.77 -3.86
C ALA A 28 -6.82 -9.71 -2.65
N ILE A 29 -6.26 -9.32 -1.50
CA ILE A 29 -6.38 -10.10 -0.24
C ILE A 29 -7.83 -10.10 0.24
N GLU A 30 -8.52 -8.96 0.20
CA GLU A 30 -9.92 -8.86 0.60
C GLU A 30 -10.81 -9.79 -0.24
N GLU A 31 -10.67 -9.77 -1.56
CA GLU A 31 -11.46 -10.60 -2.48
C GLU A 31 -11.21 -12.10 -2.24
N ILE A 32 -9.95 -12.52 -2.10
CA ILE A 32 -9.60 -13.93 -1.81
C ILE A 32 -10.17 -14.35 -0.45
N THR A 33 -10.09 -13.48 0.56
CA THR A 33 -10.58 -13.76 1.92
C THR A 33 -12.09 -13.93 1.94
N LYS A 34 -12.80 -13.07 1.20
CA LYS A 34 -14.24 -13.17 1.02
C LYS A 34 -14.61 -14.49 0.34
N TRP A 35 -13.96 -14.83 -0.77
CA TRP A 35 -14.20 -16.09 -1.48
C TRP A 35 -13.96 -17.31 -0.58
N LEU A 36 -12.87 -17.33 0.19
CA LEU A 36 -12.57 -18.43 1.12
C LEU A 36 -13.58 -18.55 2.27
N SER A 37 -14.06 -17.40 2.78
CA SER A 37 -15.08 -17.37 3.83
C SER A 37 -16.42 -17.91 3.33
N GLU A 38 -16.82 -17.53 2.12
CA GLU A 38 -18.03 -18.02 1.45
C GLU A 38 -17.95 -19.53 1.15
N ASN A 39 -16.74 -20.08 1.00
CA ASN A 39 -16.48 -21.52 0.77
C ASN A 39 -16.14 -22.32 2.05
N GLY A 40 -16.41 -21.75 3.25
CA GLY A 40 -16.33 -22.48 4.52
C GLY A 40 -14.94 -22.55 5.16
N VAL A 41 -13.96 -21.80 4.68
CA VAL A 41 -12.58 -21.78 5.21
C VAL A 41 -12.38 -20.55 6.12
N GLY A 42 -13.02 -20.58 7.29
CA GLY A 42 -13.03 -19.42 8.22
C GLY A 42 -11.69 -19.07 8.89
N SER A 43 -10.72 -19.99 8.91
CA SER A 43 -9.41 -19.75 9.53
C SER A 43 -8.50 -18.81 8.74
N VAL A 44 -8.81 -18.53 7.46
CA VAL A 44 -7.99 -17.65 6.61
C VAL A 44 -8.23 -16.16 6.90
N ALA A 45 -9.39 -15.81 7.45
CA ALA A 45 -9.75 -14.42 7.73
C ALA A 45 -8.78 -13.70 8.68
N VAL A 46 -8.23 -14.40 9.69
CA VAL A 46 -7.32 -13.80 10.67
C VAL A 46 -5.97 -13.42 10.05
N HIS A 47 -5.38 -14.31 9.25
CA HIS A 47 -4.12 -14.02 8.56
C HIS A 47 -4.28 -12.93 7.51
N ALA A 48 -5.41 -12.93 6.79
CA ALA A 48 -5.73 -11.89 5.83
C ALA A 48 -5.89 -10.51 6.50
N MET A 49 -6.56 -10.44 7.65
CA MET A 49 -6.74 -9.20 8.41
C MET A 49 -5.39 -8.60 8.82
N SER A 50 -4.48 -9.42 9.37
CA SER A 50 -3.14 -8.94 9.74
C SER A 50 -2.31 -8.47 8.53
N ALA A 51 -2.47 -9.12 7.37
CA ALA A 51 -1.84 -8.67 6.14
C ALA A 51 -2.40 -7.32 5.66
N MET A 52 -3.73 -7.13 5.71
CA MET A 52 -4.37 -5.85 5.36
C MET A 52 -3.94 -4.72 6.30
N GLU A 53 -3.87 -4.96 7.61
CA GLU A 53 -3.36 -3.99 8.59
C GLU A 53 -1.93 -3.54 8.27
N THR A 54 -1.09 -4.46 7.83
CA THR A 54 0.30 -4.16 7.41
C THR A 54 0.33 -3.29 6.15
N LEU A 55 -0.52 -3.60 5.17
CA LEU A 55 -0.63 -2.80 3.94
C LEU A 55 -1.14 -1.39 4.21
N ASP A 56 -2.10 -1.24 5.12
CA ASP A 56 -2.63 0.07 5.53
C ASP A 56 -1.58 0.92 6.25
N ALA A 57 -0.83 0.32 7.18
CA ALA A 57 0.27 1.00 7.87
C ALA A 57 1.34 1.48 6.87
N ASN A 58 1.68 0.65 5.89
CA ASN A 58 2.61 1.01 4.81
C ASN A 58 2.06 2.11 3.92
N ALA A 59 0.79 2.04 3.51
CA ALA A 59 0.14 3.06 2.70
C ALA A 59 0.16 4.43 3.39
N GLN A 60 -0.10 4.46 4.70
CA GLN A 60 -0.01 5.68 5.50
C GLN A 60 1.42 6.24 5.57
N ALA A 61 2.41 5.39 5.81
CA ALA A 61 3.82 5.80 5.87
C ALA A 61 4.35 6.32 4.52
N ILE A 62 3.96 5.67 3.42
CA ILE A 62 4.31 6.08 2.05
C ILE A 62 3.66 7.43 1.73
N THR A 63 2.37 7.59 2.05
CA THR A 63 1.65 8.86 1.85
C THR A 63 2.32 10.01 2.59
N ASN A 64 2.70 9.80 3.86
CA ASN A 64 3.43 10.79 4.65
C ASN A 64 4.79 11.14 4.02
N SER A 65 5.49 10.15 3.48
CA SER A 65 6.78 10.34 2.82
C SER A 65 6.66 11.15 1.52
N ILE A 66 5.64 10.85 0.69
CA ILE A 66 5.33 11.62 -0.54
C ILE A 66 5.07 13.08 -0.20
N MET A 67 4.23 13.35 0.82
CA MET A 67 3.93 14.71 1.25
C MET A 67 5.19 15.47 1.68
N ARG A 68 6.05 14.83 2.50
CA ARG A 68 7.32 15.42 2.95
C ARG A 68 8.26 15.75 1.80
N ILE A 69 8.41 14.84 0.83
CA ILE A 69 9.30 15.06 -0.33
C ILE A 69 8.79 16.23 -1.18
N ARG A 70 7.47 16.31 -1.42
CA ARG A 70 6.86 17.37 -2.23
C ARG A 70 6.89 18.75 -1.56
N GLN A 71 6.94 18.80 -0.23
CA GLN A 71 7.02 20.04 0.56
C GLN A 71 8.45 20.51 0.84
N SER A 72 9.45 19.63 0.66
CA SER A 72 10.87 19.93 0.87
C SER A 72 11.53 20.55 -0.34
#